data_AF-A0A560J2U4-F1
#
_entry.id   AF-A0A560J2U4-F1
#
_cell.length_a   1.000
_cell.length_b   1.000
_cell.length_c   1.000
_cell.angle_alpha   90.00
_cell.angle_beta   90.00
_cell.angle_gamma   90.00
#
_symmetry.space_group_name_H-M   'P 1'
#
loop_
_entity.id
_entity.type
_entity.pdbx_description
1 polymer ?
#
loop_
_entity_poly.entity_id
_entity_poly.type
_entity_poly.pdbx_seq_one_letter_code
_entity_poly.pdbx_strand_id
1 'polypeptide(L)' 'GIGVGATLDQGDGFKLRLEYSGELRRDYQSHAGVLRATFDF' A
#
# COMPACT_ATOMS: atom_id res chain seq x y z
N GLY A 1 -9.83 9.63 -7.11
CA GLY A 1 -9.66 8.40 -6.32
C GLY A 1 -9.19 8.76 -4.93
N ILE A 2 -9.47 7.92 -3.94
CA ILE A 2 -8.98 8.08 -2.56
C ILE A 2 -7.91 7.02 -2.35
N GLY A 3 -6.73 7.42 -1.87
CA GLY A 3 -5.63 6.51 -1.57
C GLY A 3 -5.17 6.68 -0.13
N VAL A 4 -4.92 5.56 0.56
CA VAL A 4 -4.32 5.54 1.88
C VAL A 4 -3.08 4.66 1.86
N GLY A 5 -2.00 5.14 2.49
CA GLY A 5 -0.74 4.43 2.57
C GLY A 5 -0.22 4.42 4.01
N ALA A 6 0.31 3.28 4.43
CA ALA A 6 1.01 3.12 5.70
C ALA A 6 2.37 2.48 5.44
N THR A 7 3.42 3.03 6.06
CA THR A 7 4.77 2.45 6.03
C THR A 7 5.22 2.22 7.46
N LEU A 8 5.64 1.00 7.74
CA LEU A 8 6.29 0.60 8.98
C LEU A 8 7.76 0.32 8.66
N ASP A 9 8.63 1.00 9.37
CA ASP A 9 10.07 0.78 9.36
C ASP A 9 10.46 0.25 10.74
N GLN A 10 10.84 -1.02 10.80
CA GLN A 10 11.37 -1.65 12.01
C GLN A 10 12.88 -1.73 11.84
N GLY A 11 13.61 -1.01 12.70
CA GLY A 11 15.04 -0.70 12.56
C GLY A 11 15.98 -1.92 12.39
N ASP A 12 15.51 -3.14 12.60
CA ASP A 12 16.21 -4.40 12.30
C ASP A 12 16.20 -4.79 10.80
N GLY A 13 16.16 -3.83 9.89
CA GLY A 13 16.16 -4.09 8.44
C GLY A 13 14.82 -4.58 7.88
N PHE A 14 13.74 -4.54 8.66
CA PHE A 14 12.40 -4.91 8.19
C PHE A 14 11.59 -3.68 7.82
N LYS A 15 11.06 -3.66 6.59
CA LYS A 15 10.16 -2.61 6.09
C LYS A 15 8.87 -3.23 5.57
N LEU A 16 7.73 -2.72 6.04
CA LEU A 16 6.41 -3.11 5.55
C LEU A 16 5.68 -1.89 4.99
N ARG A 17 5.26 -1.97 3.73
CA ARG A 17 4.46 -0.94 3.07
C ARG A 17 3.11 -1.51 2.67
N LEU A 18 2.06 -0.85 3.15
CA LEU A 18 0.68 -1.07 2.76
C LEU A 18 0.19 0.13 1.96
N GLU A 19 -0.33 -0.11 0.77
CA GLU A 19 -0.90 0.93 -0.06
C GLU A 19 -2.26 0.47 -0.58
N TYR A 20 -3.27 1.29 -0.38
CA TYR A 20 -4.62 1.05 -0.87
C TYR A 20 -5.06 2.23 -1.72
N SER A 21 -5.54 1.94 -2.92
CA SER A 21 -6.05 2.94 -3.85
C SER A 21 -7.44 2.53 -4.33
N GLY A 22 -8.39 3.45 -4.17
CA GLY A 22 -9.73 3.36 -4.73
C GLY A 22 -9.90 4.39 -5.84
N GLU A 23 -10.20 3.95 -7.05
CA GLU A 23 -10.58 4.83 -8.14
C GLU A 23 -12.07 4.67 -8.44
N LEU A 24 -12.79 5.79 -8.37
CA LEU A 24 -14.20 5.86 -8.69
C LEU A 24 -14.37 6.77 -9.91
N ARG A 25 -14.76 6.17 -11.03
CA ARG A 25 -15.22 6.85 -12.24
C ARG A 25 -16.68 6.52 -12.49
N ARG A 26 -17.31 7.35 -13.33
CA ARG A 26 -18.76 7.37 -13.59
C ARG A 26 -19.36 5.99 -13.94
N ASP A 27 -18.58 5.11 -14.56
CA ASP A 27 -19.00 3.76 -14.97
C ASP A 27 -18.00 2.66 -14.55
N TYR A 28 -17.03 3.00 -13.70
CA TYR A 28 -15.95 2.09 -13.33
C TYR A 28 -15.46 2.34 -11.90
N GLN A 29 -15.53 1.30 -11.08
CA GLN A 29 -15.04 1.30 -9.71
C GLN A 29 -13.92 0.26 -9.61
N SER A 30 -12.71 0.69 -9.23
CA SER A 30 -11.60 -0.22 -8.96
C SER A 30 -11.02 0.02 -7.57
N HIS A 31 -10.65 -1.10 -6.94
CA HIS A 31 -9.97 -1.12 -5.65
C HIS A 31 -8.71 -1.96 -5.83
N ALA A 32 -7.55 -1.34 -5.62
CA ALA A 32 -6.25 -2.01 -5.72
C ALA A 32 -5.48 -1.83 -4.41
N GLY A 33 -5.01 -2.94 -3.85
CA GLY A 33 -4.17 -2.98 -2.66
C GLY A 33 -2.81 -3.58 -2.98
N VAL A 34 -1.74 -2.95 -2.51
CA VAL A 34 -0.37 -3.43 -2.61
C VAL A 34 0.17 -3.65 -1.19
N LEU A 35 0.64 -4.86 -0.94
CA LEU A 35 1.38 -5.23 0.27
C LEU A 35 2.81 -5.55 -0.12
N ARG A 36 3.78 -4.85 0.49
CA ARG A 36 5.20 -5.08 0.25
C ARG A 36 5.93 -5.23 1.58
N ALA A 37 6.50 -6.40 1.81
CA ALA A 37 7.46 -6.65 2.88
C ALA A 37 8.87 -6.68 2.29
N THR A 38 9.83 -6.08 2.98
CA THR A 38 11.25 -6.06 2.60
C THR A 38 12.07 -6.36 3.84
N PHE A 39 13.08 -7.21 3.67
CA PHE A 39 14.00 -7.64 4.71
C PHE A 39 15.41 -7.43 4.15
N ASP A 40 16.22 -6.69 4.90
CA ASP A 40 17.65 -6.57 4.66
C ASP A 40 18.33 -7.70 5.46
N PHE A 41 19.05 -8.61 4.77
CA PHE A 41 19.75 -9.76 5.36
C PHE A 41 21.27 -9.57 5.27
#